data_AF-A0A517U1R8-F1
#
_entry.id   AF-A0A517U1R8-F1
#
_cell.length_a   1.000
_cell.length_b   1.000
_cell.length_c   1.000
_cell.angle_alpha   90.00
_cell.angle_beta   90.00
_cell.angle_gamma   90.00
#
_symmetry.space_group_name_H-M   'P 1'
#
loop_
_entity.id
_entity.type
_entity.pdbx_description
1 polymer ?
#
loop_
_entity_poly.entity_id
_entity_poly.type
_entity_poly.pdbx_seq_one_letter_code
_entity_poly.pdbx_strand_id
1 'polypeptide(L)' 'MFYVEVHALAPATVNDAGGAYVSCWVNADNETDAEVTALQAIEGEGWTPEGVTGSSMGCQPTCRAIACRSLL' A
#
# COMPACT_ATOMS: atom_id res chain seq x y z
N MET A 1 -6.04 -10.29 9.50
CA MET A 1 -5.44 -9.87 8.21
C MET A 1 -6.35 -8.84 7.57
N PHE A 2 -5.76 -7.77 7.07
CA PHE A 2 -6.44 -6.59 6.53
C PHE A 2 -5.92 -6.32 5.12
N TYR A 3 -6.82 -5.91 4.24
CA TYR A 3 -6.47 -5.29 2.97
C TYR A 3 -6.40 -3.79 3.21
N VAL A 4 -5.27 -3.18 2.86
CA VAL A 4 -5.05 -1.73 2.96
C VAL A 4 -4.61 -1.22 1.59
N GLU A 5 -5.31 -0.24 1.08
CA GLU A 5 -4.96 0.48 -0.14
C GLU A 5 -4.44 1.86 0.22
N VAL A 6 -3.26 2.20 -0.32
CA VAL A 6 -2.58 3.45 -0.04
C VAL A 6 -2.28 4.14 -1.36
N HIS A 7 -2.60 5.41 -1.46
CA HIS A 7 -2.08 6.25 -2.54
C HIS A 7 -0.68 6.72 -2.17
N ALA A 8 0.30 6.51 -3.05
CA ALA A 8 1.69 6.89 -2.80
C ALA A 8 2.35 7.49 -4.05
N LEU A 9 3.18 8.51 -3.86
CA LEU A 9 4.00 9.10 -4.90
C LEU A 9 5.23 8.22 -5.15
N ALA A 10 5.55 8.02 -6.42
CA ALA A 10 6.72 7.27 -6.81
C ALA A 10 8.00 8.04 -6.45
N PRO A 11 9.11 7.34 -6.13
CA PRO A 11 10.39 8.00 -5.90
C PRO A 11 10.83 8.77 -7.15
N ALA A 12 11.61 9.83 -6.97
CA ALA A 12 12.10 10.69 -8.06
C ALA A 12 12.90 9.93 -9.15
N THR A 13 13.35 8.71 -8.86
CA THR A 13 13.99 7.81 -9.82
C THR A 13 13.00 7.25 -10.85
N VAL A 14 11.71 7.21 -10.54
CA VAL A 14 10.59 6.83 -11.39
C VAL A 14 9.96 8.11 -11.95
N ASN A 15 10.73 8.79 -12.79
CA ASN A 15 10.62 10.20 -13.17
C ASN A 15 9.33 10.65 -13.89
N ASP A 16 8.27 9.84 -13.98
CA ASP A 16 7.06 10.16 -14.75
C ASP A 16 5.73 9.71 -14.12
N ALA A 17 5.73 9.11 -12.92
CA ALA A 17 4.50 8.65 -12.28
C ALA A 17 4.04 9.65 -11.21
N GLY A 18 2.97 10.41 -11.49
CA GLY A 18 2.35 11.35 -10.55
C GLY A 18 1.76 10.72 -9.28
N GLY A 19 1.81 9.40 -9.15
CA GLY A 19 1.29 8.60 -8.03
C GLY A 19 0.98 7.17 -8.46
N ALA A 20 0.85 6.26 -7.50
CA ALA A 20 0.27 4.93 -7.70
C ALA A 20 -0.55 4.50 -6.47
N TYR A 21 -1.54 3.64 -6.71
CA TYR A 21 -2.24 2.93 -5.64
C TYR A 21 -1.51 1.64 -5.32
N VAL A 22 -1.08 1.50 -4.07
CA VAL A 22 -0.39 0.32 -3.54
C VAL A 22 -1.35 -0.44 -2.65
N SER A 23 -1.59 -1.70 -3.00
CA SER A 23 -2.47 -2.60 -2.24
C SER A 23 -1.63 -3.56 -1.38
N CYS A 24 -1.76 -3.44 -0.06
CA CYS A 24 -1.03 -4.21 0.94
C CYS A 24 -1.98 -5.16 1.68
N TRP A 25 -1.58 -6.43 1.80
CA TRP A 25 -2.20 -7.38 2.73
C TRP A 25 -1.37 -7.43 4.00
N VAL A 26 -1.91 -6.91 5.10
CA VAL A 26 -1.21 -6.79 6.36
C VAL A 26 -1.82 -7.72 7.39
N ASN A 27 -0.97 -8.49 8.07
CA ASN A 27 -1.39 -9.24 9.24
C ASN A 27 -1.23 -8.38 10.49
N ALA A 28 -2.35 -7.88 11.01
CA ALA A 28 -2.40 -7.07 12.22
C ALA A 28 -3.63 -7.45 13.06
N ASP A 29 -3.60 -7.06 14.33
CA ASP A 29 -4.66 -7.33 15.31
C ASP A 29 -5.86 -6.39 15.15
N ASN A 30 -5.65 -5.20 14.55
CA ASN A 30 -6.68 -4.21 14.26
C ASN A 30 -6.34 -3.42 12.97
N GLU A 31 -7.31 -2.65 12.50
CA GLU A 31 -7.24 -1.87 11.25
C GLU A 31 -6.17 -0.78 11.30
N THR A 32 -6.06 -0.06 12.43
CA THR A 32 -5.06 1.00 12.60
C THR A 32 -3.64 0.46 12.51
N ASP A 33 -3.35 -0.66 13.17
CA ASP A 33 -2.03 -1.31 13.09
C ASP A 33 -1.72 -1.81 11.67
N ALA A 34 -2.75 -2.26 10.94
CA ALA A 34 -2.60 -2.66 9.54
C ALA A 34 -2.23 -1.48 8.64
N GLU A 35 -2.91 -0.35 8.81
CA GLU A 35 -2.66 0.88 8.06
C GLU A 35 -1.25 1.43 8.31
N VAL A 36 -0.85 1.53 9.59
CA VAL A 36 0.49 1.99 9.96
C VAL A 36 1.58 1.11 9.36
N THR A 37 1.40 -0.22 9.42
CA THR A 37 2.36 -1.17 8.86
C THR A 37 2.44 -1.04 7.33
N ALA A 38 1.31 -0.85 6.65
CA ALA A 38 1.29 -0.65 5.19
C ALA A 38 2.04 0.63 4.79
N LEU A 39 1.79 1.74 5.49
CA LEU A 39 2.47 3.02 5.25
C LEU A 39 3.99 2.90 5.44
N GLN A 40 4.43 2.28 6.53
CA GLN A 40 5.86 2.06 6.81
C GLN A 40 6.54 1.18 5.77
N ALA A 41 5.86 0.14 5.27
CA ALA A 41 6.40 -0.72 4.22
C ALA A 41 6.59 0.05 2.91
N ILE A 42 5.62 0.89 2.53
CA ILE A 42 5.68 1.74 1.33
C ILE A 42 6.83 2.75 1.44
N GLU A 43 6.98 3.41 2.59
CA GLU A 43 8.11 4.31 2.86
C GLU A 43 9.46 3.59 2.79
N GLY A 44 9.54 2.35 3.30
CA GLY A 44 10.74 1.52 3.26
C GLY A 44 11.19 1.15 1.84
N GLU A 45 10.26 1.10 0.89
CA GLU A 45 10.52 0.88 -0.54
C GLU A 45 10.86 2.19 -1.30
N GLY A 46 10.91 3.33 -0.59
CA GLY A 46 11.26 4.63 -1.14
C GLY A 46 10.09 5.39 -1.78
N TRP A 47 8.85 4.95 -1.56
CA TRP A 47 7.65 5.65 -2.00
C TRP A 47 7.18 6.62 -0.92
N THR A 48 6.50 7.69 -1.31
CA THR A 48 5.94 8.67 -0.36
C THR A 48 4.44 8.45 -0.23
N PRO A 49 3.94 7.82 0.85
CA PRO A 49 2.51 7.64 1.02
C PRO A 49 1.80 8.99 1.22
N GLU A 50 0.68 9.19 0.55
CA GLU A 50 -0.19 10.37 0.69
C GLU A 50 -1.41 10.09 1.57
N GLY A 51 -1.80 8.82 1.71
CA GLY A 51 -2.85 8.39 2.62
C GLY A 51 -3.46 7.04 2.29
N VAL A 52 -4.16 6.47 3.26
CA VAL A 52 -4.97 5.26 3.09
C VAL A 52 -6.27 5.64 2.39
N THR A 53 -6.57 4.98 1.27
CA THR A 53 -7.80 5.19 0.50
C THR A 53 -8.88 4.16 0.80
N GLY A 54 -8.50 3.03 1.39
CA GLY A 54 -9.45 2.07 1.91
C GLY A 54 -8.76 0.99 2.73
N SER A 55 -9.42 0.54 3.78
CA SER A 55 -9.00 -0.57 4.62
C SER A 55 -10.22 -1.47 4.87
N SER A 56 -10.01 -2.79 4.79
CA SER A 56 -11.10 -3.74 5.06
C SER A 56 -10.56 -5.06 5.61
N MET A 57 -11.33 -5.65 6.52
CA MET A 57 -11.01 -6.95 7.10
C MET A 57 -11.35 -8.05 6.08
N GLY A 58 -10.33 -8.74 5.57
CA GLY A 58 -10.46 -9.78 4.54
C GLY A 58 -9.84 -11.10 4.99
N CYS A 59 -10.51 -12.21 4.71
CA CYS A 59 -10.11 -13.56 5.12
C CYS A 59 -9.54 -14.40 3.96
N GLN A 60 -8.68 -13.84 3.09
CA GLN A 60 -8.00 -14.64 2.05
C GLN A 60 -6.56 -15.00 2.46
N PRO A 61 -6.13 -16.27 2.28
CA PRO A 61 -4.87 -16.79 2.82
C PRO A 61 -3.63 -16.50 1.97
N THR A 62 -3.70 -15.66 0.93
CA THR A 62 -2.56 -15.42 0.04
C THR A 62 -2.23 -13.93 -0.03
N CYS A 63 -1.19 -13.51 0.70
CA CYS A 63 -0.49 -12.26 0.42
C CYS A 63 0.00 -12.29 -1.03
N ARG A 64 -0.69 -11.58 -1.92
CA ARG A 64 -0.11 -11.15 -3.20
C ARG A 64 0.20 -9.68 -3.07
N ALA A 65 1.47 -9.31 -3.17
CA ALA A 65 1.83 -7.97 -3.58
C ALA A 65 1.23 -7.78 -4.98
N ILE A 66 0.13 -7.05 -5.08
CA ILE A 66 -0.34 -6.56 -6.36
C ILE A 66 0.57 -5.37 -6.64
N ALA A 67 1.69 -5.63 -7.31
CA ALA A 67 2.42 -4.57 -7.97
C ALA A 67 1.45 -3.96 -9.01
N CYS A 68 0.82 -2.83 -8.67
CA CYS A 68 0.12 -2.01 -9.64
C CYS A 68 1.18 -1.49 -10.61
N ARG A 69 1.37 -2.20 -11.72
CA ARG A 69 1.90 -1.62 -12.94
C ARG A 69 1.03 -0.41 -13.25
N SER A 70 1.61 0.79 -13.36
CA SER A 70 0.91 1.98 -13.84
C SER A 70 0.06 1.61 -15.04
N LEU A 71 -1.26 1.72 -14.90
CA LEU A 71 -2.15 1.85 -16.04
C LEU A 71 -2.30 3.34 -16.25
N LEU A 72 -1.47 3.85 -17.17
CA LEU A 72 -1.33 5.24 -17.65
C LEU A 72 -0.15 5.99 -17.04
#